data_AF-A0A5C6PYU0-F1
#
_entry.id   AF-A0A5C6PYU0-F1
#
_cell.length_a   1.000
_cell.length_b   1.000
_cell.length_c   1.000
_cell.angle_alpha   90.00
_cell.angle_beta   90.00
_cell.angle_gamma   90.00
#
_symmetry.space_group_name_H-M   'P 1'
#
loop_
_entity.id
_entity.type
_entity.pdbx_description
1 polymer ?
#
loop_
_entity_poly.entity_id
_entity_poly.type
_entity_poly.pdbx_seq_one_letter_code
_entity_poly.pdbx_strand_id
1 'polypeptide(L)'
;MNENITTLSGTVTTEPVLSTARLAEFVVVDASGAEFVVRAWSDVVTDDVRVGATVTVEGAQGWVIPGRSWRREPSRTIVQAYAVSAHALALAA
;
A
#
# COMPACT_ATOMS: atom_id res chain seq x y z
N MET A 1 -15.22 -9.55 13.96
CA MET A 1 -15.17 -8.93 12.62
C MET A 1 -14.06 -9.66 11.89
N ASN A 2 -14.34 -10.43 10.84
CA ASN A 2 -13.30 -11.17 10.12
C ASN A 2 -12.52 -10.16 9.29
N GLU A 3 -11.51 -9.54 9.90
CA GLU A 3 -10.48 -8.82 9.19
C GLU A 3 -9.78 -9.87 8.33
N ASN A 4 -10.06 -9.90 7.02
CA ASN A 4 -9.34 -10.77 6.09
C ASN A 4 -7.90 -10.24 6.05
N ILE A 5 -7.07 -10.80 6.92
CA ILE A 5 -5.63 -10.55 6.95
C ILE A 5 -5.11 -10.84 5.55
N THR A 6 -4.46 -9.86 4.95
CA THR A 6 -3.93 -9.91 3.60
C THR A 6 -2.50 -9.44 3.61
N THR A 7 -1.68 -10.15 2.83
CA THR A 7 -0.32 -9.74 2.54
C THR A 7 -0.28 -9.29 1.08
N LEU A 8 0.13 -8.04 0.86
CA LEU A 8 0.27 -7.43 -0.45
C LEU A 8 1.75 -7.17 -0.71
N SER A 9 2.26 -7.68 -1.83
CA SER A 9 3.61 -7.36 -2.31
C SER A 9 3.52 -6.61 -3.63
N GLY A 10 4.20 -5.47 -3.74
CA GLY A 10 4.16 -4.66 -4.95
C GLY A 10 5.07 -3.44 -4.90
N THR A 11 4.96 -2.59 -5.91
CA THR A 11 5.75 -1.37 -6.05
C THR A 11 4.94 -0.15 -5.68
N VAL A 12 5.51 0.74 -4.85
CA VAL A 12 4.91 2.03 -4.51
C VAL A 12 4.93 2.95 -5.74
N THR A 13 3.77 3.47 -6.14
CA THR A 13 3.64 4.33 -7.34
C THR A 13 3.27 5.77 -7.03
N THR A 14 2.93 6.09 -5.78
CA THR A 14 2.70 7.46 -5.32
C THR A 14 3.50 7.72 -4.05
N GLU A 15 3.95 8.96 -3.85
CA GLU A 15 4.57 9.38 -2.60
C GLU A 15 3.60 9.15 -1.43
N PRO A 16 4.08 8.64 -0.27
CA PRO A 16 3.26 8.58 0.92
C PRO A 16 2.84 9.98 1.37
N VAL A 17 1.52 10.19 1.44
CA VAL A 17 0.94 11.44 1.91
C VAL A 17 0.43 11.25 3.33
N LEU A 18 0.98 12.04 4.25
CA LEU A 18 0.53 12.11 5.64
C LEU A 18 -0.80 12.85 5.72
N SER A 19 -1.80 12.19 6.31
CA SER A 19 -3.09 12.77 6.67
C SER A 19 -3.06 13.36 8.09
N THR A 20 -4.07 14.17 8.41
CA THR A 20 -4.24 14.79 9.74
C THR A 20 -4.45 13.79 10.87
N ALA A 21 -4.79 12.53 10.57
CA ALA A 21 -5.02 11.48 11.55
C ALA A 21 -3.76 10.64 11.87
N ARG A 22 -2.55 11.11 11.52
CA ARG A 22 -1.30 10.32 11.58
C ARG A 22 -1.35 9.03 10.75
N LEU A 23 -2.16 9.03 9.70
CA LEU A 23 -2.19 7.96 8.72
C LEU A 23 -1.46 8.40 7.48
N ALA A 24 -0.59 7.56 6.95
CA ALA A 24 0.02 7.73 5.64
C ALA A 24 -0.78 6.95 4.60
N GLU A 25 -1.03 7.58 3.45
CA GLU A 25 -1.72 6.97 2.31
C GLU A 25 -0.82 6.96 1.08
N PHE A 26 -0.72 5.80 0.43
CA PHE A 26 0.03 5.63 -0.80
C PHE A 26 -0.58 4.52 -1.66
N VAL A 27 -0.15 4.44 -2.91
CA VAL A 27 -0.60 3.43 -3.86
C VAL A 27 0.50 2.41 -4.07
N VAL A 28 0.13 1.13 -3.98
CA VAL A 28 0.98 -0.01 -4.33
C VAL A 28 0.40 -0.70 -5.55
N VAL A 29 1.24 -1.08 -6.50
CA VAL A 29 0.85 -1.87 -7.66
C VAL A 29 1.51 -3.23 -7.57
N ASP A 30 0.70 -4.29 -7.57
CA ASP A 30 1.21 -5.65 -7.50
C ASP A 30 1.80 -6.12 -8.84
N ALA A 31 2.34 -7.35 -8.86
CA ALA A 31 2.90 -7.96 -10.07
C ALA A 31 1.87 -8.22 -11.19
N SER A 32 0.58 -8.27 -10.88
CA SER A 32 -0.50 -8.43 -11.87
C SER A 32 -0.91 -7.10 -12.53
N GLY A 33 -0.43 -5.98 -11.98
CA GLY A 33 -0.80 -4.63 -12.36
C GLY A 33 -2.07 -4.12 -11.66
N ALA A 34 -2.55 -4.83 -10.64
CA ALA A 34 -3.63 -4.36 -9.79
C ALA A 34 -3.10 -3.31 -8.82
N GLU A 35 -3.86 -2.23 -8.66
CA GLU A 35 -3.46 -1.14 -7.78
C GLU A 35 -4.21 -1.25 -6.44
N PHE A 36 -3.56 -0.88 -5.35
CA PHE A 36 -4.10 -0.94 -4.00
C PHE A 36 -3.81 0.39 -3.30
N VAL A 37 -4.78 0.90 -2.56
CA VAL A 37 -4.52 2.03 -1.65
C VAL A 37 -4.11 1.44 -0.33
N VAL A 38 -2.92 1.78 0.12
CA VAL A 38 -2.43 1.42 1.44
C VAL A 38 -2.66 2.59 2.37
N ARG A 39 -3.32 2.34 3.48
CA ARG A 39 -3.49 3.28 4.58
C ARG A 39 -2.85 2.67 5.81
N ALA A 40 -1.80 3.30 6.29
CA ALA A 40 -0.99 2.79 7.39
C ALA A 40 -0.80 3.88 8.44
N TRP A 41 -0.50 3.50 9.69
CA TRP A 41 -0.05 4.48 10.67
C TRP A 41 1.30 5.05 10.28
N SER A 42 1.53 6.34 10.54
CA SER A 42 2.75 7.01 10.11
C SER A 42 4.02 6.42 10.73
N ASP A 43 3.94 5.81 11.91
CA ASP A 43 5.06 5.15 12.59
C ASP A 43 5.48 3.82 11.93
N VAL A 44 4.60 3.20 11.13
CA VAL A 44 4.93 1.96 10.40
C VAL A 44 5.40 2.23 8.97
N VAL A 45 5.36 3.49 8.52
CA VAL A 45 5.85 3.91 7.20
C VAL A 45 7.22 4.56 7.38
N THR A 46 8.27 3.87 6.97
CA THR A 46 9.65 4.37 7.03
C THR A 46 9.99 5.20 5.80
N ASP A 47 11.11 5.95 5.86
CA ASP A 47 11.65 6.72 4.73
C ASP A 47 11.97 5.85 3.49
N ASP A 48 12.11 4.53 3.66
CA ASP A 48 12.34 3.60 2.56
C ASP A 48 11.07 3.35 1.71
N VAL A 49 9.89 3.68 2.25
CA VAL A 49 8.62 3.62 1.52
C VAL A 49 8.50 4.87 0.66
N ARG A 50 8.92 4.80 -0.59
CA ARG A 50 8.90 5.91 -1.56
C ARG A 50 8.57 5.41 -2.96
N VAL A 51 8.28 6.31 -3.89
CA VAL A 51 7.98 5.91 -5.28
C VAL A 51 9.11 5.04 -5.85
N GLY A 52 8.74 3.91 -6.45
CA GLY A 52 9.64 2.91 -7.01
C GLY A 52 10.14 1.87 -6.01
N ALA A 53 9.89 2.02 -4.70
CA ALA A 53 10.23 1.01 -3.72
C ALA A 53 9.33 -0.22 -3.85
N THR A 54 9.93 -1.41 -3.74
CA THR A 54 9.19 -2.66 -3.58
C THR A 54 8.88 -2.85 -2.11
N VAL A 55 7.61 -3.02 -1.78
CA VAL A 55 7.13 -3.16 -0.40
C VAL A 55 6.33 -4.44 -0.23
N THR A 56 6.39 -4.99 0.97
CA THR A 56 5.43 -5.96 1.46
C THR A 56 4.60 -5.29 2.55
N VAL A 57 3.29 -5.35 2.40
CA VAL A 57 2.30 -4.71 3.26
C VAL A 57 1.47 -5.82 3.89
N GLU A 58 1.44 -5.83 5.21
CA GLU A 58 0.58 -6.73 5.97
C GLU A 58 -0.53 -5.90 6.62
N GLY A 59 -1.77 -6.35 6.43
CA GLY A 59 -2.92 -5.57 6.86
C GLY A 59 -4.23 -6.31 6.74
N ALA A 60 -5.31 -5.57 6.92
CA ALA A 60 -6.66 -6.04 6.64
C ALA A 60 -7.16 -5.44 5.32
N GLN A 61 -7.90 -6.24 4.54
CA GLN A 61 -8.70 -5.71 3.45
C GLN A 61 -9.81 -4.81 4.02
N GLY A 62 -9.77 -3.53 3.64
CA GLY A 62 -10.75 -2.52 3.98
C GLY A 62 -11.83 -2.35 2.90
N TRP A 63 -12.30 -1.12 2.75
CA TRP A 63 -13.43 -0.80 1.87
C TRP A 63 -12.98 -0.36 0.47
N VAL A 64 -13.94 -0.37 -0.46
CA VAL A 64 -13.75 0.16 -1.82
C VAL A 64 -13.89 1.68 -1.81
N ILE A 65 -12.96 2.39 -2.44
CA ILE A 65 -13.07 3.85 -2.62
C ILE A 65 -14.01 4.16 -3.80
N PRO A 66 -15.19 4.77 -3.57
CA PRO A 66 -16.10 5.14 -4.64
C PRO A 66 -15.52 6.28 -5.49
N GLY A 67 -15.79 6.27 -6.79
CA GLY A 67 -15.45 7.37 -7.71
C GLY A 67 -13.98 7.45 -8.14
N ARG A 68 -13.10 6.54 -7.70
CA ARG A 68 -11.71 6.48 -8.20
C ARG A 68 -11.61 5.54 -9.40
N SER A 69 -11.03 5.99 -10.50
CA SER A 69 -10.75 5.12 -11.65
C SER A 69 -9.61 4.16 -11.33
N TRP A 70 -9.81 2.89 -11.69
CA TRP A 70 -8.97 1.79 -11.25
C TRP A 70 -8.43 1.01 -12.46
N ARG A 71 -7.13 0.64 -12.45
CA ARG A 71 -6.42 0.24 -13.67
C ARG A 71 -6.68 -1.19 -14.16
N ARG A 72 -7.38 -2.05 -13.38
CA ARG A 72 -7.70 -3.44 -13.80
C ARG A 72 -8.81 -4.20 -13.06
N GLU A 73 -9.48 -3.65 -12.02
CA GLU A 73 -10.62 -4.31 -11.36
C GLU A 73 -11.68 -3.31 -10.84
N PRO A 74 -12.97 -3.72 -10.73
CA PRO A 74 -14.08 -2.85 -10.32
C PRO A 74 -14.13 -2.48 -8.83
N SER A 75 -13.20 -2.95 -7.98
CA SER A 75 -13.30 -2.76 -6.53
C SER A 75 -11.92 -2.73 -5.87
N ARG A 76 -11.21 -1.57 -5.84
CA ARG A 76 -9.93 -1.54 -5.09
C ARG A 76 -10.14 -1.25 -3.62
N THR A 77 -9.56 -2.15 -2.84
CA THR A 77 -9.58 -2.21 -1.39
C THR A 77 -8.56 -1.25 -0.78
N ILE A 78 -8.93 -0.54 0.27
CA ILE A 78 -7.97 0.09 1.17
C ILE A 78 -7.34 -1.01 2.02
N VAL A 79 -6.04 -1.23 1.91
CA VAL A 79 -5.31 -2.09 2.84
C VAL A 79 -5.01 -1.27 4.09
N GLN A 80 -5.64 -1.62 5.21
CA GLN A 80 -5.31 -1.06 6.52
C GLN A 80 -4.08 -1.80 7.05
N ALA A 81 -2.91 -1.22 6.81
CA ALA A 81 -1.65 -1.85 7.14
C ALA A 81 -1.32 -1.67 8.62
N TYR A 82 -0.94 -2.77 9.27
CA TYR A 82 -0.30 -2.76 10.58
C TYR A 82 1.22 -2.90 10.48
N ALA A 83 1.74 -3.35 9.33
CA ALA A 83 3.17 -3.40 9.05
C ALA A 83 3.45 -3.12 7.56
N VAL A 84 4.50 -2.35 7.29
CA VAL A 84 5.01 -2.08 5.94
C VAL A 84 6.51 -2.32 5.95
N SER A 85 6.98 -3.21 5.09
CA SER A 85 8.41 -3.53 4.93
C SER A 85 8.86 -3.17 3.53
N ALA A 86 9.72 -2.14 3.43
CA ALA A 86 10.39 -1.81 2.18
C ALA A 86 11.57 -2.77 1.97
N HIS A 87 11.60 -3.41 0.81
CA HIS A 87 12.74 -4.19 0.38
C HIS A 87 13.69 -3.23 -0.31
N ALA A 88 14.88 -3.04 0.27
CA ALA A 88 15.97 -2.40 -0.46
C ALA A 88 16.16 -3.18 -1.76
N LEU A 89 15.98 -2.51 -2.89
CA LEU A 89 16.48 -3.02 -4.16
C LEU A 89 17.98 -3.19 -3.96
N ALA A 90 18.40 -4.43 -3.72
CA ALA A 90 19.77 -4.83 -3.91
C ALA A 90 20.04 -4.59 -5.39
N LEU A 91 20.53 -3.38 -5.71
CA LEU A 91 21.09 -3.08 -7.01
C LEU A 91 22.25 -4.06 -7.18
N ALA A 92 21.99 -5.14 -7.92
CA ALA A 92 23.04 -5.99 -8.43
C ALA A 92 23.91 -5.11 -9.33
N ALA A 93 25.07 -4.72 -8.79
CA ALA A 93 26.12 -4.00 -9.48
C ALA A 93 26.87 -4.91 -10.46
#